data_AF-J8IEC7-F1
#
_entry.id   AF-J8IEC7-F1
#
_cell.length_a   1.000
_cell.length_b   1.000
_cell.length_c   1.000
_cell.angle_alpha   90.00
_cell.angle_beta   90.00
_cell.angle_gamma   90.00
#
_symmetry.space_group_name_H-M   'P 1'
#
loop_
_entity.id
_entity.type
_entity.pdbx_description
1 polymer ?
#
loop_
_entity_poly.entity_id
_entity_poly.type
_entity_poly.pdbx_seq_one_letter_code
_entity_poly.pdbx_strand_id
1 'polypeptide(L)' 'MESDNYIDFYNHKRIKAKLKGMSPVQYRTHIQIAA' A
#
# COMPACT_ATOMS: atom_id res chain seq x y z
N MET A 1 10.53 -11.65 16.29
CA MET A 1 9.78 -12.83 15.83
C MET A 1 8.28 -12.55 15.74
N GLU A 2 7.64 -11.92 16.73
CA GLU A 2 6.23 -11.48 16.63
C GLU A 2 6.03 -10.18 15.84
N SER A 3 6.98 -9.24 15.92
CA SER A 3 6.83 -7.86 15.40
C SER A 3 6.95 -7.75 13.88
N ASP A 4 7.88 -8.48 13.26
CA ASP A 4 8.13 -8.35 11.81
C ASP A 4 6.95 -8.88 11.00
N ASN A 5 6.39 -10.01 11.43
CA ASN A 5 5.18 -10.58 10.84
C ASN A 5 3.96 -9.64 10.98
N TYR A 6 3.83 -8.96 12.12
CA TYR A 6 2.76 -7.99 12.33
C TYR A 6 2.94 -6.76 11.42
N ILE A 7 4.16 -6.25 11.29
CA ILE A 7 4.50 -5.13 10.42
C ILE A 7 4.22 -5.48 8.95
N ASP A 8 4.64 -6.65 8.49
CA ASP A 8 4.43 -7.10 7.11
C ASP A 8 2.96 -7.35 6.80
N PHE A 9 2.24 -8.01 7.70
CA PHE A 9 0.79 -8.20 7.57
C PHE A 9 0.06 -6.85 7.52
N TYR A 10 0.39 -5.93 8.43
CA TYR A 10 -0.25 -4.63 8.50
C TYR A 10 0.06 -3.78 7.27
N ASN A 11 1.32 -3.76 6.81
CA ASN A 11 1.76 -3.05 5.61
C ASN A 11 1.06 -3.59 4.37
N HIS A 12 0.98 -4.92 4.21
CA HIS A 12 0.30 -5.54 3.09
C HIS A 12 -1.20 -5.22 3.08
N LYS A 13 -1.85 -5.28 4.24
CA LYS A 13 -3.26 -4.92 4.41
C LYS A 13 -3.51 -3.45 4.08
N ARG A 14 -2.62 -2.54 4.51
CA ARG A 14 -2.74 -1.10 4.25
C ARG A 14 -2.45 -0.71 2.80
N ILE A 15 -1.44 -1.32 2.17
CA ILE A 15 -1.13 -1.09 0.75
C ILE A 15 -2.35 -1.48 -0.09
N LYS A 16 -2.91 -2.68 0.11
CA LYS A 16 -4.12 -3.11 -0.59
C LYS A 16 -5.31 -2.14 -0.43
N ALA A 17 -5.52 -1.63 0.79
CA ALA A 17 -6.59 -0.66 1.05
C ALA A 17 -6.36 0.69 0.33
N LYS A 18 -5.12 1.18 0.29
CA LYS A 18 -4.77 2.44 -0.41
C LYS A 18 -4.85 2.31 -1.92
N LEU A 19 -4.54 1.13 -2.45
CA LEU A 19 -4.58 0.89 -3.88
C LEU A 19 -6.01 1.03 -4.45
N LYS A 20 -7.09 0.84 -3.69
CA LYS A 20 -8.48 0.92 -4.20
C LYS A 20 -8.71 0.16 -5.53
N GLY A 21 -8.01 -0.96 -5.73
CA GLY A 21 -8.03 -1.75 -6.97
C GLY A 21 -7.02 -1.32 -8.05
N MET A 22 -6.23 -0.27 -7.82
CA MET A 22 -5.15 0.18 -8.70
C MET A 22 -3.90 -0.70 -8.55
N SER A 23 -3.12 -0.84 -9.62
CA SER A 23 -1.77 -1.38 -9.53
C SER A 23 -0.83 -0.41 -8.79
N PRO A 24 0.30 -0.88 -8.23
CA PRO A 24 1.26 0.00 -7.56
C PRO A 24 1.77 1.15 -8.44
N VAL A 25 1.88 0.92 -9.75
CA VAL A 25 2.27 1.95 -10.74
C VAL A 25 1.18 3.01 -10.86
N GLN A 26 -0.06 2.59 -11.06
CA GLN A 26 -1.22 3.50 -11.15
C GLN A 26 -1.38 4.34 -9.88
N TYR A 27 -1.20 3.74 -8.70
CA TYR A 27 -1.27 4.46 -7.42
C TYR A 27 -0.17 5.53 -7.30
N ARG A 28 1.07 5.24 -7.71
CA ARG A 28 2.17 6.23 -7.69
C ARG A 28 1.89 7.40 -8.62
N THR A 29 1.44 7.13 -9.84
CA THR A 29 1.08 8.17 -10.81
C THR A 29 -0.10 9.01 -10.32
N HIS A 30 -1.12 8.40 -9.70
CA HIS A 30 -2.26 9.14 -9.14
C HIS A 30 -1.86 10.10 -8.02
N ILE A 31 -0.98 9.67 -7.11
CA ILE A 31 -0.46 10.52 -6.02
C ILE A 31 0.42 11.66 -6.57
N GLN A 32 1.22 11.40 -7.60
CA GLN A 32 2.05 12.43 -8.24
C GLN A 32 1.24 13.49 -8.99
N ILE A 33 0.06 13.15 -9.50
CA ILE A 33 -0.85 14.10 -10.18
C ILE A 33 -1.70 14.89 -9.19
N ALA A 34 -1.96 14.34 -7.99
CA ALA A 34 -2.79 14.97 -6.97
C ALA A 34 -2.01 15.89 -6.00
N ALA A 35 -0.68 15.96 -6.12
CA ALA A 35 0.19 16.87 -5.38
C ALA A 35 0.39 18.18 -6.16
#